data_AF-A0A0J7L2B6-F1
#
_entry.id   AF-A0A0J7L2B6-F1
#
_cell.length_a   1.000
_cell.length_b   1.000
_cell.length_c   1.000
_cell.angle_alpha   90.00
_cell.angle_beta   90.00
_cell.angle_gamma   90.00
#
_symmetry.space_group_name_H-M   'P 1'
#
loop_
_entity.id
_entity.type
_entity.pdbx_description
1 polymer ?
#
loop_
_entity_poly.entity_id
_entity_poly.type
_entity_poly.pdbx_seq_one_letter_code
_entity_poly.pdbx_strand_id
1 'polypeptide(L)'
;MEKKANVIVFDLDYTLWPFWVDTHLLEEGYELGVASRTSEIKGAKQLLDLFGWKKYFKYVEIFPGSKVTHFLNIQKSSQADYKDMIFFDDETRNIMDVGKLGVHAILVRDGVTRQVIKSALQSFGK
;
A
#
# COMPACT_ATOMS: atom_id res chain seq x y z
N MET A 1 -7.47 23.80 -2.81
CA MET A 1 -7.99 22.49 -2.37
C MET A 1 -6.81 21.71 -1.87
N GLU A 2 -6.84 21.21 -0.63
CA GLU A 2 -5.76 20.36 -0.10
C GLU A 2 -5.64 19.09 -0.96
N LYS A 3 -4.41 18.71 -1.29
CA LYS A 3 -4.13 17.52 -2.10
C LYS A 3 -4.42 16.29 -1.23
N LYS A 4 -5.33 15.41 -1.68
CA LYS A 4 -5.73 14.19 -0.95
C LYS A 4 -5.44 12.96 -1.80
N ALA A 5 -4.83 11.94 -1.20
CA ALA A 5 -4.64 10.66 -1.87
C ALA A 5 -5.99 9.93 -2.02
N ASN A 6 -6.16 9.19 -3.10
CA ASN A 6 -7.33 8.36 -3.34
C ASN A 6 -7.09 6.91 -2.89
N VAL A 7 -5.88 6.40 -3.14
CA VAL A 7 -5.51 5.01 -2.86
C VAL A 7 -4.27 4.96 -1.98
N ILE A 8 -4.32 4.15 -0.92
CA ILE A 8 -3.18 3.84 -0.07
C ILE A 8 -2.83 2.38 -0.24
N VAL A 9 -1.60 2.09 -0.68
CA VAL A 9 -1.11 0.75 -0.96
C VAL A 9 -0.03 0.38 0.04
N PHE A 10 -0.07 -0.86 0.52
CA PHE A 10 0.92 -1.41 1.46
C PHE A 10 1.62 -2.63 0.85
N ASP A 11 2.92 -2.80 1.11
CA ASP A 11 3.52 -4.13 1.09
C ASP A 11 3.03 -4.98 2.27
N LEU A 12 3.33 -6.28 2.23
CA LEU A 12 2.99 -7.23 3.27
C LEU A 12 4.14 -7.41 4.26
N ASP A 13 5.24 -8.01 3.81
CA ASP A 13 6.31 -8.52 4.67
C ASP A 13 7.11 -7.37 5.26
N TYR A 14 7.36 -7.37 6.57
CA TYR A 14 8.02 -6.27 7.30
C TYR A 14 7.35 -4.89 7.20
N THR A 15 6.18 -4.79 6.55
CA THR A 15 5.39 -3.58 6.40
C THR A 15 4.09 -3.67 7.21
N LEU A 16 3.24 -4.66 6.91
CA LEU A 16 1.99 -4.91 7.64
C LEU A 16 2.15 -5.95 8.74
N TRP A 17 2.96 -7.00 8.55
CA TRP A 17 3.30 -7.94 9.62
C TRP A 17 4.76 -7.78 10.05
N PRO A 18 5.06 -7.87 11.36
CA PRO A 18 4.19 -8.24 12.50
C PRO A 18 3.35 -7.08 13.10
N PHE A 19 2.98 -6.07 12.31
CA PHE A 19 2.37 -4.83 12.77
C PHE A 19 0.84 -4.76 12.50
N TRP A 20 0.26 -3.55 12.57
CA TRP A 20 -1.18 -3.31 12.50
C TRP A 20 -1.58 -2.71 11.15
N VAL A 21 -2.75 -3.10 10.64
CA VAL A 21 -3.43 -2.35 9.58
C VAL A 21 -4.29 -1.25 10.20
N ASP A 22 -4.10 0.01 9.78
CA ASP A 22 -4.92 1.13 10.26
C ASP A 22 -6.23 1.21 9.46
N THR A 23 -7.30 0.65 10.01
CA THR A 23 -8.60 0.56 9.31
C THR A 23 -9.36 1.88 9.30
N HIS A 24 -8.98 2.87 10.12
CA HIS A 24 -9.65 4.18 10.16
C HIS A 24 -9.50 4.95 8.84
N LEU A 25 -8.50 4.60 8.02
CA LEU A 25 -8.31 5.17 6.68
C LEU A 25 -9.56 4.99 5.78
N LEU A 26 -10.33 3.92 5.99
CA LEU A 26 -11.59 3.71 5.26
C LEU A 26 -12.66 4.71 5.67
N GLU A 27 -12.75 5.04 6.97
CA GLU A 27 -13.69 6.05 7.49
C GLU A 27 -13.34 7.45 6.97
N GLU A 28 -12.05 7.70 6.73
CA GLU A 28 -11.55 8.92 6.10
C GLU A 28 -11.72 8.94 4.57
N GLY A 29 -12.24 7.86 3.98
CA GLY A 29 -12.59 7.76 2.56
C GLY A 29 -11.43 7.39 1.64
N TYR A 30 -10.34 6.82 2.17
CA TYR A 30 -9.28 6.24 1.36
C TYR A 30 -9.62 4.82 0.94
N GLU A 31 -9.25 4.43 -0.28
CA GLU A 31 -9.30 3.04 -0.71
C GLU A 31 -7.96 2.36 -0.42
N LEU A 32 -8.00 1.12 0.09
CA LEU A 32 -6.78 0.41 0.49
C LEU A 32 -6.42 -0.70 -0.49
N GLY A 33 -5.12 -0.84 -0.72
CA GLY A 33 -4.54 -1.89 -1.54
C GLY A 33 -3.36 -2.60 -0.88
N VAL A 34 -3.09 -3.81 -1.34
CA VAL A 34 -1.88 -4.58 -1.05
C VAL A 34 -1.16 -4.86 -2.36
N ALA A 35 0.15 -4.65 -2.38
CA ALA A 35 1.04 -5.07 -3.45
C ALA A 35 2.19 -5.86 -2.81
N SER A 36 2.33 -7.16 -3.07
CA SER A 36 3.40 -8.00 -2.49
C SER A 36 4.03 -8.93 -3.51
N ARG A 37 5.37 -9.02 -3.45
CA ARG A 37 6.19 -9.83 -4.36
C ARG A 37 6.40 -11.28 -3.89
N THR A 38 5.76 -11.70 -2.80
CA THR A 38 5.97 -13.04 -2.24
C THR A 38 5.58 -14.15 -3.23
N SER A 39 6.38 -15.23 -3.24
CA SER A 39 6.05 -16.47 -3.95
C SER A 39 5.04 -17.32 -3.18
N GLU A 40 4.89 -17.10 -1.88
CA GLU A 40 3.91 -17.80 -1.03
C GLU A 40 2.53 -17.13 -1.10
N ILE A 41 1.96 -17.13 -2.31
CA ILE A 41 0.70 -16.43 -2.60
C ILE A 41 -0.46 -17.00 -1.78
N LYS A 42 -0.49 -18.32 -1.57
CA LYS A 42 -1.59 -18.97 -0.85
C LYS A 42 -1.54 -18.63 0.63
N GLY A 43 -0.36 -18.75 1.25
CA GLY A 43 -0.15 -18.39 2.64
C GLY A 43 -0.46 -16.91 2.91
N ALA A 44 0.03 -16.00 2.07
CA ALA A 44 -0.25 -14.57 2.22
C ALA A 44 -1.75 -14.24 2.16
N LYS A 45 -2.49 -14.81 1.20
CA LYS A 45 -3.95 -14.65 1.11
C LYS A 45 -4.68 -15.27 2.30
N GLN A 46 -4.23 -16.44 2.76
CA GLN A 46 -4.81 -17.10 3.93
C GLN A 46 -4.64 -16.26 5.19
N LEU A 47 -3.49 -15.61 5.39
CA LEU A 47 -3.29 -14.71 6.52
C LEU A 47 -4.22 -13.49 6.45
N LEU A 48 -4.40 -12.87 5.28
CA LEU A 48 -5.37 -11.78 5.10
C LEU A 48 -6.80 -12.22 5.44
N ASP A 49 -7.17 -13.46 5.13
CA ASP A 49 -8.46 -14.05 5.49
C ASP A 49 -8.57 -14.29 7.01
N LEU A 50 -7.56 -14.92 7.62
CA LEU A 50 -7.54 -15.27 9.04
C LEU A 50 -7.55 -14.03 9.97
N PHE A 51 -6.83 -12.97 9.60
CA PHE A 51 -6.88 -11.70 10.32
C PHE A 51 -8.14 -10.89 10.04
N GLY A 52 -9.00 -11.35 9.12
CA GLY A 52 -10.21 -10.63 8.71
C GLY A 52 -9.92 -9.33 7.97
N TRP A 53 -8.73 -9.19 7.39
CA TRP A 53 -8.26 -7.96 6.75
C TRP A 53 -8.67 -7.84 5.29
N LYS A 54 -9.01 -8.95 4.64
CA LYS A 54 -9.43 -8.96 3.23
C LYS A 54 -10.57 -7.99 2.92
N LYS A 55 -11.49 -7.78 3.86
CA LYS A 55 -12.61 -6.84 3.70
C LYS A 55 -12.18 -5.37 3.63
N TYR A 56 -10.98 -5.04 4.08
CA TYR A 56 -10.44 -3.67 4.08
C TYR A 56 -9.67 -3.36 2.80
N PHE A 57 -9.05 -4.36 2.17
CA PHE A 57 -8.26 -4.19 0.95
C PHE A 57 -9.09 -4.45 -0.30
N LYS A 58 -9.43 -3.36 -1.01
CA LYS A 58 -10.16 -3.42 -2.28
C LYS A 58 -9.28 -3.95 -3.43
N TYR A 59 -7.98 -3.71 -3.35
CA TYR A 59 -7.00 -4.11 -4.35
C TYR A 59 -5.98 -5.07 -3.74
N VAL A 60 -5.85 -6.29 -4.26
CA VAL A 60 -4.96 -7.31 -3.70
C VAL A 60 -4.09 -7.91 -4.80
N GLU A 61 -2.92 -7.33 -5.00
CA GLU A 61 -1.92 -7.80 -5.95
C GLU A 61 -0.82 -8.56 -5.18
N ILE A 62 -0.85 -9.90 -5.23
CA ILE A 62 0.14 -10.75 -4.54
C ILE A 62 0.67 -11.78 -5.53
N PHE A 63 1.86 -11.53 -6.06
CA PHE A 63 2.58 -12.46 -6.95
C PHE A 63 4.05 -12.04 -7.13
N PRO A 64 4.96 -12.98 -7.44
CA PRO A 64 6.32 -12.65 -7.82
C PRO A 64 6.39 -11.76 -9.06
N GLY A 65 7.22 -10.72 -9.01
CA GLY A 65 7.42 -9.84 -10.16
C GLY A 65 7.86 -8.44 -9.75
N SER A 66 7.73 -7.48 -10.66
CA SER A 66 7.99 -6.07 -10.37
C SER A 66 6.79 -5.41 -9.70
N LYS A 67 7.01 -4.56 -8.69
CA LYS A 67 5.94 -3.71 -8.11
C LYS A 67 5.33 -2.77 -9.15
N VAL A 68 6.04 -2.44 -10.22
CA VAL A 68 5.48 -1.66 -11.34
C VAL A 68 4.28 -2.39 -11.96
N THR A 69 4.34 -3.72 -12.13
CA THR A 69 3.21 -4.51 -12.64
C THR A 69 2.03 -4.53 -11.67
N HIS A 70 2.31 -4.58 -10.37
CA HIS A 70 1.27 -4.52 -9.33
C HIS A 70 0.55 -3.18 -9.39
N PHE A 71 1.30 -2.08 -9.41
CA PHE A 71 0.75 -0.73 -9.51
C PHE A 71 0.00 -0.48 -10.81
N LEU A 72 0.42 -1.08 -11.93
CA LEU A 72 -0.35 -1.03 -13.18
C LEU A 72 -1.74 -1.67 -13.04
N ASN A 73 -1.84 -2.81 -12.35
CA ASN A 73 -3.12 -3.48 -12.14
C ASN A 73 -4.00 -2.72 -11.15
N ILE A 74 -3.40 -2.18 -10.07
CA ILE A 74 -4.11 -1.33 -9.10
C ILE A 74 -4.63 -0.06 -9.78
N GLN A 75 -3.81 0.59 -10.60
CA GLN A 75 -4.21 1.81 -11.33
C GLN A 75 -5.34 1.54 -12.32
N LYS A 76 -5.28 0.44 -13.07
CA LYS A 76 -6.40 0.03 -13.95
C LYS A 76 -7.69 -0.23 -13.19
N SER A 77 -7.61 -0.86 -12.02
CA SER A 77 -8.78 -1.26 -11.22
C SER A 77 -9.36 -0.11 -10.40
N SER A 78 -8.52 0.82 -9.95
CA SER A 78 -8.92 2.00 -9.17
C SER A 78 -9.24 3.21 -10.01
N GLN A 79 -8.69 3.29 -11.23
CA GLN A 79 -8.74 4.45 -12.11
C GLN A 79 -8.10 5.71 -11.48
N ALA A 80 -7.39 5.58 -10.36
CA ALA A 80 -6.69 6.69 -9.73
C ALA A 80 -5.38 7.01 -10.47
N ASP A 81 -5.03 8.29 -10.59
CA ASP A 81 -3.71 8.68 -11.07
C ASP A 81 -2.63 8.25 -10.07
N TYR A 82 -1.44 7.86 -10.54
CA TYR A 82 -0.34 7.47 -9.64
C TYR A 82 0.02 8.57 -8.63
N LYS A 83 -0.03 9.85 -9.05
CA LYS A 83 0.21 11.01 -8.17
C LYS A 83 -0.76 11.13 -6.99
N ASP A 84 -1.89 10.42 -7.07
CA ASP A 84 -2.94 10.37 -6.05
C ASP A 84 -2.86 9.07 -5.24
N MET A 85 -1.73 8.36 -5.29
CA MET A 85 -1.47 7.15 -4.51
C MET A 85 -0.35 7.39 -3.48
N ILE A 86 -0.51 6.78 -2.31
CA ILE A 86 0.56 6.64 -1.31
C ILE A 86 0.94 5.16 -1.22
N PHE A 87 2.23 4.88 -1.11
CA PHE A 87 2.75 3.52 -1.02
C PHE A 87 3.73 3.36 0.14
N PHE A 88 3.58 2.30 0.92
CA PHE A 88 4.51 1.93 1.99
C PHE A 88 5.17 0.57 1.70
N ASP A 89 6.49 0.52 1.77
CA ASP A 89 7.30 -0.69 1.51
C ASP A 89 8.65 -0.56 2.25
N ASP A 90 9.21 -1.67 2.69
CA ASP A 90 10.50 -1.72 3.37
C ASP A 90 11.70 -1.90 2.41
N GLU A 91 11.45 -2.31 1.18
CA GLU A 91 12.48 -2.52 0.17
C GLU A 91 12.73 -1.23 -0.62
N THR A 92 13.91 -0.63 -0.43
CA THR A 92 14.31 0.61 -1.11
C THR A 92 14.16 0.54 -2.64
N ARG A 93 14.37 -0.64 -3.23
CA ARG A 93 14.20 -0.87 -4.66
C ARG A 93 12.74 -0.67 -5.11
N ASN A 94 11.78 -1.21 -4.36
CA ASN A 94 10.35 -1.07 -4.65
C ASN A 94 9.94 0.41 -4.58
N ILE A 95 10.42 1.13 -3.56
CA ILE A 95 10.19 2.57 -3.40
C ILE A 95 10.71 3.37 -4.61
N MET A 96 11.93 3.09 -5.08
CA MET A 96 12.50 3.76 -6.25
C MET A 96 11.73 3.42 -7.54
N ASP A 97 11.38 2.16 -7.75
CA ASP A 97 10.73 1.72 -8.99
C ASP A 97 9.29 2.26 -9.09
N VAL A 98 8.54 2.23 -7.99
CA VAL A 98 7.17 2.75 -7.93
C VAL A 98 7.15 4.28 -7.87
N GLY A 99 8.10 4.90 -7.18
CA GLY A 99 8.22 6.36 -7.12
C GLY A 99 8.42 7.01 -8.50
N LYS A 100 9.11 6.33 -9.43
CA LYS A 100 9.24 6.80 -10.83
C LYS A 100 7.91 6.90 -11.58
N LEU A 101 6.86 6.21 -11.12
CA LEU A 101 5.52 6.30 -11.70
C LEU A 101 4.77 7.56 -11.24
N GLY A 102 5.29 8.28 -10.24
CA GLY A 102 4.67 9.45 -9.62
C GLY A 102 3.93 9.15 -8.31
N VAL A 103 3.96 7.90 -7.83
CA VAL A 103 3.40 7.50 -6.53
C VAL A 103 4.21 8.10 -5.40
N HIS A 104 3.53 8.56 -4.34
CA HIS A 104 4.18 9.00 -3.11
C HIS A 104 4.64 7.80 -2.29
N ALA A 105 5.82 7.27 -2.63
CA ALA A 105 6.38 6.07 -2.05
C ALA A 105 7.25 6.36 -0.81
N ILE A 106 6.96 5.66 0.29
CA ILE A 106 7.52 5.88 1.61
C ILE A 106 8.22 4.61 2.09
N LEU A 107 9.53 4.72 2.28
CA LEU A 107 10.34 3.65 2.85
C LEU A 107 10.02 3.51 4.35
N VAL A 108 9.59 2.31 4.78
CA VAL A 108 9.38 1.97 6.19
C VAL A 108 10.41 0.95 6.65
N ARG A 109 11.11 1.19 7.76
CA ARG A 109 12.17 0.27 8.24
C ARG A 109 11.68 -0.69 9.31
N ASP A 110 10.77 -0.22 10.14
CA ASP A 110 10.24 -0.94 11.30
C ASP A 110 8.72 -1.14 11.16
N GLY A 111 8.27 -1.36 9.92
CA GLY A 111 6.87 -1.47 9.56
C GLY A 111 6.06 -0.18 9.66
N VAL A 112 4.77 -0.30 9.38
CA VAL A 112 3.83 0.83 9.38
C VAL A 112 3.25 1.04 10.79
N THR A 113 3.25 2.28 11.24
CA THR A 113 2.59 2.72 12.48
C THR A 113 1.62 3.87 12.19
N ARG A 114 0.70 4.16 13.12
CA ARG A 114 -0.19 5.33 13.01
C ARG A 114 0.57 6.64 12.82
N GLN A 115 1.74 6.78 13.44
CA GLN A 115 2.58 7.97 13.30
C GLN A 115 3.15 8.08 11.88
N VAL A 116 3.62 6.97 11.30
CA VAL A 116 4.10 6.93 9.91
C VAL A 116 3.00 7.32 8.94
N ILE A 117 1.79 6.78 9.10
CA ILE A 117 0.62 7.13 8.27
C ILE A 117 0.28 8.62 8.41
N LYS A 118 0.19 9.14 9.63
CA LYS A 118 -0.10 10.55 9.87
C LYS A 118 0.94 11.46 9.21
N SER A 119 2.22 11.15 9.37
CA SER A 119 3.31 11.92 8.74
C SER A 119 3.25 11.83 7.22
N ALA A 120 2.92 10.66 6.66
CA ALA A 120 2.72 10.48 5.23
C ALA A 120 1.61 11.37 4.68
N LEU A 121 0.43 11.33 5.29
CA LEU A 121 -0.73 12.13 4.88
C LEU A 121 -0.44 13.63 4.97
N GLN A 122 0.24 14.07 6.03
CA GLN A 122 0.69 15.46 6.18
C GLN A 122 1.71 15.88 5.12
N SER A 123 2.64 14.99 4.76
CA SER A 123 3.62 15.26 3.70
C SER A 123 3.00 15.31 2.31
N PHE A 124 1.92 14.54 2.10
CA PHE A 124 1.21 14.45 0.83
C PHE A 124 0.32 15.66 0.57
N GLY A 125 -0.30 16.22 1.62
CA GLY A 125 -1.20 17.38 1.54
C GLY A 125 -0.49 18.73 1.37
N LYS A 126 0.84 18.76 1.48
CA LYS A 126 1.68 19.94 1.19
C LYS A 126 2.03 20.02 -0.29
#